data_AF-A0A2R6KZE2-F1
#
_entry.id   AF-A0A2R6KZE2-F1
#
_cell.length_a   1.000
_cell.length_b   1.000
_cell.length_c   1.000
_cell.angle_alpha   90.00
_cell.angle_beta   90.00
_cell.angle_gamma   90.00
#
_symmetry.space_group_name_H-M   'P 1'
#
loop_
_entity.id
_entity.type
_entity.pdbx_description
1 polymer ?
#
loop_
_entity_poly.entity_id
_entity_poly.type
_entity_poly.pdbx_seq_one_letter_code
_entity_poly.pdbx_strand_id
1 'polypeptide(L)' 'GAPTIEETGIRVWNIASAYEHSGYSPDEIIDLYPVLTLEDVHTALAYYYAHLEEFRERGGEAGAAEPSV' A
#
# COMPACT_ATOMS: atom_id res chain seq x y z
N GLY A 1 -4.15 -6.00 -13.39
CA GLY A 1 -3.61 -4.75 -12.83
C GLY A 1 -3.31 -4.97 -11.36
N ALA A 2 -2.50 -4.13 -10.72
CA ALA A 2 -2.36 -4.17 -9.26
C ALA A 2 -3.68 -3.73 -8.59
N PRO A 3 -4.02 -4.27 -7.41
CA PRO A 3 -5.24 -3.87 -6.70
C PRO A 3 -5.18 -2.39 -6.31
N THR A 4 -6.26 -1.67 -6.58
CA THR A 4 -6.42 -0.23 -6.33
C THR A 4 -7.69 0.05 -5.56
N ILE A 5 -7.68 1.12 -4.76
CA ILE A 5 -8.90 1.66 -4.16
C ILE A 5 -9.81 2.20 -5.26
N GLU A 6 -11.08 1.85 -5.19
CA GLU A 6 -12.07 2.19 -6.21
C GLU A 6 -12.09 3.70 -6.45
N GLU A 7 -12.22 4.10 -7.71
CA GLU A 7 -12.35 5.50 -8.15
C GLU A 7 -11.16 6.44 -7.84
N THR A 8 -10.15 6.01 -7.07
CA THR A 8 -8.95 6.82 -6.76
C THR A 8 -7.72 6.44 -7.58
N GLY A 9 -7.63 5.18 -8.02
CA GLY A 9 -6.44 4.65 -8.69
C GLY A 9 -5.21 4.47 -7.78
N ILE A 10 -5.34 4.73 -6.47
CA ILE A 10 -4.27 4.53 -5.50
C ILE A 10 -4.12 3.04 -5.24
N ARG A 11 -2.90 2.52 -5.36
CA ARG A 11 -2.63 1.09 -5.13
C ARG A 11 -2.68 0.75 -3.65
N VAL A 12 -3.25 -0.41 -3.33
CA VAL A 12 -3.25 -0.95 -1.96
C VAL A 12 -1.84 -1.03 -1.38
N TRP A 13 -0.85 -1.40 -2.21
CA TRP A 13 0.56 -1.44 -1.81
C TRP A 13 1.10 -0.09 -1.30
N ASN A 14 0.67 1.03 -1.87
CA ASN A 14 1.17 2.34 -1.45
C ASN A 14 0.71 2.64 0.00
N ILE A 15 -0.53 2.30 0.33
CA ILE A 15 -1.11 2.46 1.68
C ILE A 15 -0.42 1.51 2.66
N ALA A 16 -0.29 0.23 2.28
CA ALA A 16 0.38 -0.77 3.11
C ALA A 16 1.85 -0.41 3.38
N SER A 17 2.58 0.09 2.38
CA SER A 17 3.97 0.52 2.53
C SER A 17 4.11 1.76 3.43
N ALA A 18 3.20 2.72 3.30
CA ALA A 18 3.17 3.88 4.20
C ALA A 18 2.95 3.44 5.66
N TYR A 19 2.06 2.48 5.90
CA TYR A 19 1.77 1.95 7.23
C TYR A 19 2.90 1.08 7.79
N GLU A 20 3.28 0.01 7.08
CA GLU A 20 4.22 -1.02 7.58
C GLU A 20 5.69 -0.60 7.49
N HIS A 21 6.08 0.08 6.42
CA HIS A 21 7.50 0.38 6.15
C HIS A 21 7.88 1.80 6.58
N SER A 22 6.98 2.76 6.42
CA SER A 22 7.23 4.15 6.83
C SER A 22 6.69 4.47 8.22
N GLY A 23 5.84 3.62 8.80
CA GLY A 23 5.30 3.77 10.15
C GLY A 23 4.24 4.86 10.29
N TYR A 24 3.63 5.31 9.18
CA TYR A 24 2.55 6.30 9.23
C TYR A 24 1.29 5.69 9.84
N SER A 25 0.62 6.45 10.69
CA SER A 25 -0.72 6.13 11.17
C SER A 25 -1.77 6.27 10.05
N PRO A 26 -2.95 5.64 10.17
CA PRO A 26 -4.03 5.79 9.19
C PRO A 26 -4.44 7.24 8.95
N ASP A 27 -4.46 8.08 10.00
CA ASP A 27 -4.75 9.51 9.89
C ASP A 27 -3.65 10.25 9.09
N GLU A 28 -2.37 9.97 9.35
CA GLU A 28 -1.27 10.55 8.57
C GLU A 28 -1.28 10.08 7.11
N ILE A 29 -1.77 8.87 6.83
CA ILE A 29 -1.94 8.38 5.46
C ILE A 29 -3.02 9.17 4.71
N ILE A 30 -4.09 9.59 5.39
CA ILE A 30 -5.11 10.47 4.80
C ILE A 30 -4.50 11.84 4.49
N ASP A 31 -3.62 12.36 5.35
CA ASP A 31 -2.92 13.61 5.07
C ASP A 31 -2.02 13.50 3.82
N LEU A 32 -1.43 12.33 3.57
CA LEU A 32 -0.64 12.05 2.35
C LEU A 32 -1.52 11.85 1.11
N TYR A 33 -2.72 11.29 1.28
CA TYR A 33 -3.68 11.01 0.22
C TYR A 33 -5.07 11.57 0.56
N PRO A 34 -5.29 12.90 0.41
CA PRO A 34 -6.53 13.55 0.88
C PRO A 34 -7.82 13.11 0.17
N VAL A 35 -7.69 12.34 -0.91
CA VAL A 35 -8.83 11.72 -1.61
C VAL A 35 -9.33 10.45 -0.90
N LEU A 36 -8.52 9.85 -0.05
CA LEU A 36 -8.89 8.67 0.72
C LEU A 36 -9.66 9.06 1.97
N THR A 37 -10.64 8.24 2.30
CA THR A 37 -11.27 8.23 3.62
C THR A 37 -10.52 7.29 4.56
N LEU A 38 -10.80 7.41 5.87
CA LEU A 38 -10.28 6.46 6.87
C LEU A 38 -10.79 5.03 6.61
N GLU A 39 -12.01 4.90 6.06
CA GLU A 39 -12.57 3.62 5.63
C GLU A 39 -11.75 3.00 4.50
N ASP A 40 -11.37 3.79 3.49
CA ASP A 40 -10.53 3.32 2.37
C ASP A 40 -9.18 2.81 2.87
N VAL A 41 -8.55 3.55 3.79
CA VAL A 41 -7.25 3.17 4.38
C VAL A 41 -7.38 1.84 5.12
N HIS A 42 -8.38 1.68 5.99
CA HIS A 42 -8.56 0.43 6.73
C HIS A 42 -8.95 -0.74 5.81
N THR A 43 -9.76 -0.49 4.79
CA THR A 43 -10.14 -1.51 3.80
C THR A 43 -8.91 -1.97 3.01
N ALA A 44 -8.04 -1.04 2.61
CA ALA A 44 -6.77 -1.34 1.95
C ALA A 44 -5.87 -2.21 2.83
N LEU A 45 -5.71 -1.85 4.11
CA LEU A 45 -4.89 -2.60 5.06
C LEU A 45 -5.46 -4.00 5.31
N ALA A 46 -6.78 -4.12 5.48
CA ALA A 46 -7.45 -5.40 5.62
C ALA A 46 -7.21 -6.31 4.40
N TYR A 47 -7.36 -5.75 3.18
CA TYR A 47 -7.06 -6.46 1.94
C TYR A 47 -5.60 -6.88 1.85
N TYR A 48 -4.67 -5.98 2.19
CA TYR A 48 -3.24 -6.26 2.19
C TYR A 48 -2.87 -7.45 3.09
N TYR A 49 -3.34 -7.47 4.34
CA TYR A 49 -3.03 -8.58 5.25
C TYR A 49 -3.71 -9.88 4.85
N ALA A 50 -4.91 -9.82 4.26
CA ALA A 50 -5.58 -10.99 3.73
C ALA A 50 -4.82 -11.61 2.55
N HIS A 51 -3.97 -10.83 1.85
CA HIS A 51 -3.27 -11.24 0.62
C HIS A 51 -1.75 -11.03 0.71
N LEU A 52 -1.19 -11.10 1.92
CA LEU A 52 0.23 -10.88 2.21
C LEU A 52 1.17 -11.71 1.31
N GLU A 53 0.78 -12.93 0.96
CA GLU A 53 1.56 -13.83 0.11
C GLU A 53 1.72 -13.28 -1.31
N GLU A 54 0.65 -12.74 -1.91
CA GLU A 54 0.69 -12.12 -3.25
C GLU A 54 1.64 -10.91 -3.27
N PHE A 55 1.59 -10.09 -2.21
CA PHE A 55 2.45 -8.92 -2.09
C PHE A 55 3.91 -9.27 -1.79
N ARG A 56 4.17 -10.37 -1.09
CA ARG A 56 5.53 -10.88 -0.84
C ARG A 56 6.19 -11.41 -2.12
N GLU A 57 5.46 -12.16 -2.93
CA GLU A 57 5.96 -12.65 -4.22
C GLU A 57 6.24 -11.49 -5.19
N ARG A 58 5.36 -10.48 -5.24
CA ARG A 58 5.56 -9.28 -6.06
C ARG A 58 6.66 -8.35 -5.53
N GLY A 59 6.78 -8.22 -4.20
CA GLY A 59 7.78 -7.40 -3.53
C GLY A 59 9.21 -7.92 -3.72
N GLY A 60 9.37 -9.20 -4.06
CA GLY A 60 10.63 -9.80 -4.49
C GLY A 60 11.16 -9.28 -5.83
N GLU A 61 10.28 -8.77 -6.70
CA GLU A 61 10.66 -8.27 -8.03
C GLU A 61 10.82 -6.74 -8.08
N ALA A 62 10.16 -6.00 -7.18
CA ALA A 62 10.24 -4.53 -7.14
C ALA A 62 11.34 -3.97 -6.22
N GLY A 63 11.96 -4.82 -5.38
CA GLY A 63 13.10 -4.45 -4.51
C GLY A 63 14.49 -4.79 -5.08
N ALA A 64 14.57 -5.37 -6.29
CA ALA A 64 15.83 -5.88 -6.85
C ALA A 64 16.36 -5.06 -8.05
N ALA A 65 15.95 -3.80 -8.19
CA ALA A 65 16.45 -2.89 -9.23
C ALA A 65 17.12 -1.65 -8.62
N GLU A 66 18.03 -1.84 -7.66
CA GLU A 66 19.12 -0.90 -7.43
C GLU A 66 20.42 -1.62 -7.83
N PRO A 67 20.96 -1.40 -9.04
CA PRO A 67 22.29 -1.89 -9.37
C PRO A 67 23.30 -1.05 -8.58
N SER A 68 23.66 -1.53 -7.38
CA SER A 68 24.89 -1.10 -6.72
C SER A 68 26.04 -1.97 -7.21
N VAL A 69 26.60 -1.60 -8.37
CA VAL A 69 28.02 -1.60 -8.80
C VAL A 69 28.15 -1.65 -10.31
#